data_AF-A0A8J6HPT0-F1
#
_entry.id   AF-A0A8J6HPT0-F1
#
_cell.length_a   1.000
_cell.length_b   1.000
_cell.length_c   1.000
_cell.angle_alpha   90.00
_cell.angle_beta   90.00
_cell.angle_gamma   90.00
#
_symmetry.space_group_name_H-M   'P 1'
#
loop_
_entity.id
_entity.type
_entity.pdbx_description
1 polymer ?
#
loop_
_entity_poly.entity_id
_entity_poly.type
_entity_poly.pdbx_seq_one_letter_code
_entity_poly.pdbx_strand_id
1 'polypeptide(L)'
;MPHGDPKNTKTLGTPGTKVEKLTFYNHTECACIEKSKKPNPATLVEGNTLTHGLSLKLASYPENIRHCKCPEEFTPRFRYESRCSCDCDEYNQDCIRMKKGKEFFSLTDRRCIMESQCGIPVCEYGVYMRHIGRCQRKQEKLDSYSKMTVQ
;
A
#
# COMPACT_ATOMS: atom_id res chain seq x y z
N MET A 1 46.14 -9.03 27.99
CA MET A 1 45.45 -10.23 27.47
C MET A 1 44.28 -9.80 26.61
N PRO A 2 44.35 -9.97 25.28
CA PRO A 2 43.20 -9.82 24.41
C PRO A 2 42.92 -11.12 23.66
N HIS A 3 41.70 -11.65 23.75
CA HIS A 3 41.16 -12.59 22.77
C HIS A 3 39.96 -11.92 22.11
N GLY A 4 40.16 -11.48 20.88
CA GLY A 4 39.08 -11.03 20.00
C GLY A 4 38.55 -12.22 19.22
N ASP A 5 37.24 -12.44 19.29
CA ASP A 5 36.54 -13.44 18.48
C ASP A 5 36.43 -12.98 17.01
N PRO A 6 36.58 -13.88 16.04
CA PRO A 6 36.47 -13.53 14.63
C PRO A 6 35.00 -13.29 14.22
N LYS A 7 34.72 -12.11 13.67
CA LYS A 7 33.46 -11.81 12.99
C LYS A 7 33.37 -12.63 11.70
N ASN A 8 32.46 -13.60 11.66
CA ASN A 8 32.16 -14.40 10.47
C ASN A 8 31.30 -13.58 9.49
N THR A 9 31.92 -12.77 8.64
CA THR A 9 31.27 -12.17 7.47
C THR A 9 31.22 -13.20 6.35
N LYS A 10 30.08 -13.90 6.21
CA LYS A 10 29.82 -14.76 5.06
C LYS A 10 29.45 -13.90 3.85
N THR A 11 30.30 -13.91 2.84
CA THR A 11 30.06 -13.32 1.54
C THR A 11 29.02 -14.14 0.78
N LEU A 12 27.91 -13.50 0.39
CA LEU A 12 26.89 -14.08 -0.48
C LEU A 12 27.38 -14.02 -1.92
N GLY A 13 27.77 -15.16 -2.51
CA GLY A 13 28.19 -15.17 -3.92
C GLY A 13 29.11 -16.31 -4.38
N THR A 14 29.23 -17.42 -3.63
CA THR A 14 29.98 -18.59 -4.12
C THR A 14 29.06 -19.44 -5.02
N PRO A 15 29.50 -19.89 -6.22
CA PRO A 15 28.71 -20.72 -7.12
C PRO A 15 28.64 -22.15 -6.58
N GLY A 16 27.75 -22.36 -5.62
CA GLY A 16 27.32 -23.66 -5.14
C GLY A 16 25.87 -23.52 -4.71
N THR A 17 24.98 -24.32 -5.30
CA THR A 17 23.55 -24.34 -4.93
C THR A 17 23.38 -25.02 -3.57
N LYS A 18 23.78 -24.33 -2.52
CA LYS A 18 23.59 -24.78 -1.14
C LYS A 18 22.21 -24.31 -0.68
N VAL A 19 21.34 -25.25 -0.35
CA VAL A 19 20.04 -24.93 0.23
C VAL A 19 20.26 -24.43 1.66
N GLU A 20 20.00 -23.14 1.88
CA GLU A 20 20.04 -22.53 3.20
C GLU A 20 18.64 -22.42 3.80
N LYS A 21 18.50 -22.78 5.08
CA LYS A 21 17.25 -22.61 5.83
C LYS A 21 17.38 -21.36 6.68
N LEU A 22 16.57 -20.35 6.36
CA LEU A 22 16.47 -19.11 7.11
C LEU A 22 15.18 -19.12 7.94
N THR A 23 15.24 -18.64 9.17
CA THR A 23 14.07 -18.46 10.03
C THR A 23 13.57 -17.03 9.88
N PHE A 24 12.27 -16.89 9.67
CA PHE A 24 11.60 -15.59 9.60
C PHE A 24 10.52 -15.51 10.68
N TYR A 25 10.29 -14.30 11.17
CA TYR A 25 9.21 -14.06 12.11
C TYR A 25 7.88 -13.98 11.37
N ASN A 26 6.90 -14.78 11.80
CA ASN A 26 5.58 -14.82 11.21
C ASN A 26 4.53 -14.39 12.24
N HIS A 27 3.94 -13.21 12.03
CA HIS A 27 2.80 -12.76 12.83
C HIS A 27 1.55 -13.55 12.42
N THR A 28 0.93 -14.27 13.36
CA THR A 28 -0.28 -15.07 13.11
C THR A 28 -1.58 -14.33 13.41
N GLU A 29 -1.50 -13.20 14.11
CA GLU A 29 -2.65 -12.38 14.52
C GLU A 29 -2.26 -10.91 14.66
N CYS A 30 -3.24 -10.01 14.48
CA CYS A 30 -3.05 -8.57 14.48
C CYS A 30 -4.17 -7.87 15.26
N ALA A 31 -3.85 -6.81 16.00
CA ALA A 31 -4.82 -5.96 16.68
C ALA A 31 -4.50 -4.47 16.49
N CYS A 32 -5.52 -3.62 16.50
CA CYS A 32 -5.35 -2.17 16.52
C CYS A 32 -4.95 -1.73 17.93
N ILE A 33 -3.69 -1.35 18.12
CA ILE A 33 -3.17 -0.86 19.40
C ILE A 33 -2.81 0.63 19.33
N GLU A 34 -3.05 1.35 20.42
CA GLU A 34 -2.60 2.72 20.60
C GLU A 34 -1.07 2.78 20.58
N LYS A 35 -0.49 3.76 19.86
CA LYS A 35 0.97 3.87 19.69
C LYS A 35 1.72 4.02 21.01
N SER A 36 1.08 4.55 22.04
CA SER A 36 1.61 4.73 23.41
C SER A 36 1.77 3.43 24.19
N LYS A 37 1.15 2.32 23.76
CA LYS A 37 1.19 1.02 24.43
C LYS A 37 2.16 0.02 23.80
N LYS A 38 3.01 0.46 22.87
CA LYS A 38 4.07 -0.42 22.34
C LYS A 38 5.12 -0.68 23.44
N PRO A 39 5.49 -1.94 23.71
CA PRO A 39 6.67 -2.22 24.51
C PRO A 39 7.89 -1.71 23.74
N ASN A 40 8.66 -0.79 24.32
CA ASN A 40 9.89 -0.27 23.72
C ASN A 40 11.01 -1.30 23.88
N PRO A 41 11.61 -1.85 22.80
CA PRO A 41 12.97 -2.35 22.88
C PRO A 41 13.89 -1.13 22.78
N ALA A 42 14.20 -0.50 23.90
CA ALA A 42 14.97 0.73 23.92
C ALA A 42 16.42 0.53 23.41
N THR A 43 16.95 1.59 22.78
CA THR A 43 18.37 1.96 22.61
C THR A 43 19.22 1.20 21.58
N LEU A 44 19.53 1.89 20.48
CA LEU A 44 20.79 2.02 19.69
C LEU A 44 20.31 2.52 18.30
N VAL A 45 20.41 3.79 17.88
CA VAL A 45 21.58 4.67 17.79
C VAL A 45 21.08 6.13 17.68
N GLU A 46 21.75 7.05 18.40
CA GLU A 46 21.62 8.50 18.23
C GLU A 46 22.14 8.98 16.87
N GLY A 47 21.47 9.98 16.29
CA GLY A 47 22.03 10.82 15.23
C GLY A 47 21.55 10.49 13.82
N ASN A 48 20.42 11.07 13.42
CA ASN A 48 20.47 12.17 12.46
C ASN A 48 19.08 12.80 12.26
N THR A 49 19.10 14.12 12.32
CA THR A 49 18.05 15.10 12.03
C THR A 49 17.16 14.73 10.84
N LEU A 50 15.88 14.46 11.09
CA LEU A 50 14.81 14.72 10.14
C LEU A 50 13.69 15.50 10.84
N THR A 51 13.56 16.74 10.39
CA THR A 51 12.57 17.74 10.73
C THR A 51 11.15 17.21 10.57
N HIS A 52 10.56 16.69 11.65
CA HIS A 52 9.13 16.48 11.74
C HIS A 52 8.42 17.83 11.90
N GLY A 53 8.27 18.55 10.79
CA GLY A 53 7.37 19.68 10.68
C GLY A 53 5.93 19.21 10.84
N LEU A 54 5.43 19.21 12.07
CA LEU A 54 4.00 19.21 12.39
C LEU A 54 3.41 20.53 11.89
N SER A 55 3.08 20.62 10.60
CA SER A 55 2.23 21.70 10.10
C SER A 55 0.79 21.30 10.33
N LEU A 56 0.27 21.66 11.50
CA LEU A 56 -1.17 21.83 11.72
C LEU A 56 -1.64 22.99 10.82
N LYS A 57 -1.91 22.71 9.54
CA LYS A 57 -2.64 23.67 8.72
C LYS A 57 -4.12 23.61 9.11
N LEU A 58 -4.44 24.52 10.02
CA LEU A 58 -5.77 25.10 10.22
C LEU A 58 -6.45 25.33 8.87
N ALA A 59 -7.73 24.96 8.82
CA ALA A 59 -8.63 25.14 7.69
C ALA A 59 -8.42 26.48 6.97
N SER A 60 -7.76 26.38 5.82
CA SER A 60 -7.66 27.41 4.80
C SER A 60 -8.06 26.67 3.54
N TYR A 61 -9.20 27.01 2.96
CA TYR A 61 -9.62 26.54 1.64
C TYR A 61 -8.77 27.30 0.61
N PRO A 62 -7.82 26.67 -0.13
CA PRO A 62 -6.90 27.45 -0.96
C PRO A 62 -6.80 26.84 -2.36
N GLU A 63 -7.44 27.38 -3.40
CA GLU A 63 -7.11 27.18 -4.85
C GLU A 63 -6.84 25.73 -5.40
N ASN A 64 -7.00 24.67 -4.61
CA ASN A 64 -6.51 23.30 -4.81
C ASN A 64 -7.61 22.35 -5.29
N ILE A 65 -8.71 22.88 -5.81
CA ILE A 65 -9.80 22.07 -6.40
C ILE A 65 -9.35 21.37 -7.71
N ARG A 66 -8.12 21.66 -8.19
CA ARG A 66 -7.57 21.10 -9.44
C ARG A 66 -6.56 19.97 -9.29
N HIS A 67 -6.28 19.47 -8.08
CA HIS A 67 -5.33 18.35 -7.89
C HIS A 67 -5.95 17.21 -7.11
N CYS A 68 -6.72 16.41 -7.83
CA CYS A 68 -7.04 15.03 -7.48
C CYS A 68 -5.82 14.28 -6.95
N LYS A 69 -5.85 13.88 -5.68
CA LYS A 69 -4.89 12.91 -5.15
C LYS A 69 -5.38 11.50 -5.48
N CYS A 70 -4.53 10.71 -6.13
CA CYS A 70 -4.81 9.33 -6.50
C CYS A 70 -3.81 8.39 -5.83
N PRO A 71 -4.14 7.08 -5.73
CA PRO A 71 -3.17 6.06 -5.37
C PRO A 71 -1.93 6.12 -6.26
N GLU A 72 -0.78 5.68 -5.75
CA GLU A 72 0.54 5.86 -6.37
C GLU A 72 0.58 5.50 -7.88
N GLU A 73 0.02 4.36 -8.25
CA GLU A 73 0.00 3.88 -9.64
C GLU A 73 -1.08 4.52 -10.53
N PHE A 74 -2.02 5.27 -9.94
CA PHE A 74 -3.17 5.80 -10.65
C PHE A 74 -3.02 7.29 -10.96
N THR A 75 -3.34 7.65 -12.20
CA THR A 75 -3.26 9.04 -12.64
C THR A 75 -4.61 9.73 -12.43
N PRO A 76 -4.61 10.96 -11.89
CA PRO A 76 -5.82 11.76 -11.83
C PRO A 76 -6.31 12.14 -13.23
N ARG A 77 -7.60 11.85 -13.50
CA ARG A 77 -8.32 12.24 -14.71
C ARG A 77 -9.56 13.04 -14.33
N PHE A 78 -9.77 14.17 -15.01
CA PHE A 78 -11.00 14.97 -14.87
C PHE A 78 -12.00 14.52 -15.92
N ARG A 79 -13.12 13.94 -15.49
CA ARG A 79 -14.29 13.79 -16.37
C ARG A 79 -15.20 15.02 -16.24
N TYR A 80 -15.95 15.33 -17.29
CA TYR A 80 -16.90 16.44 -17.36
C TYR A 80 -17.68 16.57 -16.04
N GLU A 81 -17.81 17.80 -15.52
CA GLU A 81 -18.40 18.16 -14.21
C GLU A 81 -17.53 17.93 -12.95
N SER A 82 -16.21 18.08 -13.04
CA SER A 82 -15.32 18.23 -11.86
C SER A 82 -15.26 17.04 -10.89
N ARG A 83 -15.77 15.87 -11.28
CA ARG A 83 -15.56 14.64 -10.50
C ARG A 83 -14.20 14.05 -10.83
N CYS A 84 -13.35 14.11 -9.83
CA CYS A 84 -12.06 13.47 -9.80
C CYS A 84 -12.16 11.96 -10.05
N SER A 85 -11.48 11.45 -11.06
CA SER A 85 -11.41 10.02 -11.36
C SER A 85 -9.96 9.56 -11.35
N CYS A 86 -9.63 8.53 -10.59
CA CYS A 86 -8.29 7.93 -10.60
C CYS A 86 -8.28 6.77 -11.60
N ASP A 87 -7.56 6.91 -12.71
CA ASP A 87 -7.53 5.92 -13.78
C ASP A 87 -6.10 5.71 -14.31
N CYS A 88 -5.87 4.58 -14.96
CA CYS A 88 -4.56 4.21 -15.46
C CYS A 88 -4.17 4.98 -16.72
N ASP A 89 -2.88 5.23 -16.89
CA ASP A 89 -2.29 5.39 -18.21
C ASP A 89 -2.33 4.03 -18.95
N GLU A 90 -2.48 4.05 -20.27
CA GLU A 90 -2.58 2.86 -21.12
C GLU A 90 -1.30 2.02 -21.10
N TYR A 91 -0.17 2.65 -20.78
CA TYR A 91 1.15 2.01 -20.76
C TYR A 91 1.58 1.53 -19.37
N ASN A 92 0.97 2.01 -18.28
CA ASN A 92 1.32 1.57 -16.93
C ASN A 92 0.72 0.18 -16.64
N GLN A 93 1.55 -0.86 -16.79
CA GLN A 93 1.14 -2.24 -16.56
C GLN A 93 0.78 -2.52 -15.10
N ASP A 94 1.45 -1.89 -14.13
CA ASP A 94 1.19 -2.10 -12.70
C ASP A 94 -0.19 -1.57 -12.36
N CYS A 95 -0.51 -0.34 -12.79
CA CYS A 95 -1.86 0.20 -12.68
C CYS A 95 -2.91 -0.71 -13.35
N ILE A 96 -2.64 -1.20 -14.57
CA ILE A 96 -3.58 -2.09 -15.29
C ILE A 96 -3.80 -3.40 -14.51
N ARG A 97 -2.77 -3.99 -13.90
CA ARG A 97 -2.92 -5.19 -13.05
C ARG A 97 -3.78 -4.88 -11.83
N MET A 98 -3.56 -3.75 -11.16
CA MET A 98 -4.36 -3.31 -10.03
C MET A 98 -5.82 -3.03 -10.41
N LYS A 99 -6.07 -2.32 -11.51
CA LYS A 99 -7.39 -2.01 -12.09
C LYS A 99 -8.20 -3.27 -12.44
N LYS A 100 -7.51 -4.34 -12.84
CA LYS A 100 -8.09 -5.68 -13.09
C LYS A 100 -8.28 -6.53 -11.82
N GLY A 101 -7.88 -6.01 -10.66
CA GLY A 101 -7.97 -6.71 -9.37
C GLY A 101 -6.93 -7.83 -9.21
N LYS A 102 -5.88 -7.85 -10.02
CA LYS A 102 -4.82 -8.87 -9.93
C LYS A 102 -3.88 -8.60 -8.76
N GLU A 103 -3.76 -7.36 -8.33
CA GLU A 103 -2.91 -6.91 -7.23
C GLU A 103 -3.70 -6.15 -6.16
N PHE A 104 -3.09 -6.01 -4.99
CA PHE A 104 -3.61 -5.27 -3.86
C PHE A 104 -2.97 -3.89 -3.80
N PHE A 105 -3.73 -2.92 -3.31
CA PHE A 105 -3.21 -1.58 -3.06
C PHE A 105 -2.30 -1.60 -1.83
N SER A 106 -1.28 -0.75 -1.86
CA SER A 106 -0.38 -0.55 -0.73
C SER A 106 -1.19 -0.15 0.52
N LEU A 107 -0.66 -0.44 1.72
CA LEU A 107 -1.33 -0.02 2.96
C LEU A 107 -1.51 1.51 3.04
N THR A 108 -0.57 2.25 2.47
CA THR A 108 -0.60 3.71 2.37
C THR A 108 -1.77 4.16 1.50
N ASP A 109 -1.91 3.59 0.31
CA ASP A 109 -3.02 3.92 -0.61
C ASP A 109 -4.37 3.51 -0.02
N ARG A 110 -4.45 2.31 0.57
CA ARG A 110 -5.66 1.83 1.25
C ARG A 110 -6.10 2.81 2.32
N ARG A 111 -5.17 3.27 3.17
CA ARG A 111 -5.45 4.29 4.19
C ARG A 111 -5.92 5.59 3.55
N CYS A 112 -5.22 6.05 2.52
CA CYS A 112 -5.57 7.30 1.83
C CYS A 112 -7.00 7.26 1.24
N ILE A 113 -7.39 6.14 0.62
CA ILE A 113 -8.76 5.93 0.11
C ILE A 113 -9.77 5.84 1.26
N MET A 114 -9.45 5.14 2.35
CA MET A 114 -10.34 5.00 3.51
C MET A 114 -10.59 6.33 4.22
N GLU A 115 -9.56 7.16 4.38
CA GLU A 115 -9.63 8.48 4.98
C GLU A 115 -10.20 9.54 4.01
N SER A 116 -10.62 9.13 2.80
CA SER A 116 -11.12 10.01 1.75
C SER A 116 -10.14 11.13 1.34
N GLN A 117 -8.84 10.90 1.56
CA GLN A 117 -7.76 11.78 1.12
C GLN A 117 -7.37 11.51 -0.33
N CYS A 118 -7.63 10.30 -0.83
CA CYS A 118 -7.43 9.90 -2.22
C CYS A 118 -8.75 9.58 -2.90
N GLY A 119 -8.83 9.83 -4.20
CA GLY A 119 -9.93 9.40 -5.05
C GLY A 119 -10.04 7.87 -5.13
N ILE A 120 -11.25 7.37 -5.36
CA ILE A 120 -11.49 5.94 -5.53
C ILE A 120 -10.97 5.53 -6.93
N PRO A 121 -10.14 4.47 -7.03
CA PRO A 121 -9.63 4.01 -8.31
C PRO A 121 -10.76 3.43 -9.18
N VAL A 122 -10.70 3.71 -10.49
CA VAL A 122 -11.56 3.10 -11.49
C VAL A 122 -11.12 1.65 -11.70
N CYS A 123 -12.03 0.71 -11.49
CA CYS A 123 -11.80 -0.72 -11.67
C CYS A 123 -12.43 -1.20 -12.98
N GLU A 124 -11.84 -2.22 -13.62
CA GLU A 124 -12.32 -2.72 -14.93
C GLU A 124 -13.58 -3.57 -14.82
N TYR A 125 -13.66 -4.44 -13.80
CA TYR A 125 -14.73 -5.44 -13.68
C TYR A 125 -15.78 -5.12 -12.63
N GLY A 126 -15.69 -3.97 -11.94
CA GLY A 126 -16.65 -3.63 -10.89
C GLY A 126 -16.17 -2.48 -10.02
N VAL A 127 -16.39 -2.58 -8.72
CA VAL A 127 -16.02 -1.55 -7.74
C VAL A 127 -14.70 -1.87 -7.04
N TYR A 128 -14.10 -0.85 -6.42
CA TYR A 128 -13.02 -1.04 -5.47
C TYR A 128 -13.55 -1.66 -4.17
N MET A 129 -13.04 -2.84 -3.80
CA MET A 129 -13.44 -3.56 -2.61
C MET A 129 -12.63 -3.08 -1.40
N ARG A 130 -13.15 -2.09 -0.66
CA ARG A 130 -12.46 -1.45 0.48
C ARG A 130 -11.95 -2.45 1.54
N HIS A 131 -12.75 -3.46 1.86
CA HIS A 131 -12.41 -4.47 2.87
C HIS A 131 -11.19 -5.33 2.45
N ILE A 132 -11.08 -5.67 1.17
CA ILE A 132 -9.96 -6.45 0.63
C ILE A 132 -8.77 -5.54 0.27
N GLY A 133 -9.05 -4.32 -0.16
CA GLY A 133 -8.05 -3.35 -0.63
C GLY A 133 -7.64 -3.54 -2.09
N ARG A 134 -8.56 -3.99 -2.95
CA ARG A 134 -8.31 -4.16 -4.41
C ARG A 134 -9.58 -4.02 -5.25
N CYS A 135 -9.40 -3.93 -6.56
CA CYS A 135 -10.51 -4.03 -7.51
C CYS A 135 -11.10 -5.44 -7.59
N GLN A 136 -12.38 -5.53 -7.95
CA GLN A 136 -13.06 -6.79 -8.26
C GLN A 136 -12.43 -7.45 -9.49
N ARG A 137 -12.23 -8.77 -9.43
CA ARG A 137 -11.72 -9.57 -10.56
C ARG A 137 -12.87 -9.94 -11.51
N LYS A 138 -12.53 -10.25 -12.76
CA LYS A 138 -13.50 -10.72 -13.76
C LYS A 138 -14.30 -11.93 -13.27
N GLN A 139 -13.63 -12.92 -12.68
CA GLN A 139 -14.29 -14.13 -12.18
C GLN A 139 -15.29 -13.79 -11.05
N GLU A 140 -14.90 -12.95 -10.11
CA GLU A 140 -15.77 -12.51 -9.01
C GLU A 140 -17.01 -11.77 -9.54
N LYS A 141 -16.87 -11.01 -10.62
CA LYS A 141 -18.00 -10.41 -11.32
C LYS A 141 -18.92 -11.50 -11.87
N LEU A 142 -18.39 -12.44 -12.66
CA LEU A 142 -19.19 -13.53 -13.26
C LEU A 142 -19.89 -14.39 -12.22
N ASP A 143 -19.20 -14.72 -11.13
CA ASP A 143 -19.75 -15.50 -10.02
C ASP A 143 -20.89 -14.73 -9.32
N SER A 144 -20.74 -13.41 -9.15
CA SER A 144 -21.79 -12.58 -8.57
C SER A 144 -23.04 -12.54 -9.47
N TYR A 145 -22.88 -12.42 -10.79
CA TYR A 145 -24.00 -12.50 -11.74
C TYR A 145 -24.69 -13.86 -11.71
N SER A 146 -23.91 -14.94 -11.72
CA SER A 146 -24.45 -16.31 -11.72
C SER A 146 -25.29 -16.59 -10.46
N LYS A 147 -24.93 -15.99 -9.32
CA LYS A 147 -25.70 -16.10 -8.08
C LYS A 147 -27.00 -15.28 -8.10
N MET A 148 -27.07 -14.21 -8.89
CA MET A 148 -28.27 -13.38 -9.01
C MET A 148 -29.31 -13.97 -9.97
N THR A 149 -28.90 -14.72 -11.00
CA THR A 149 -29.81 -15.35 -11.97
C THR A 149 -30.36 -16.72 -11.54
N VAL A 150 -30.02 -17.20 -10.34
CA VAL A 150 -30.51 -18.49 -9.79
C VAL A 150 -31.63 -18.26 -8.75
N GLN A 151 -32.25 -17.08 -8.74
CA GLN A 151 -33.46 -16.78 -7.97
C GLN A 151 -34.67 -16.57 -8.87
#